data_AF-A0A968XCF0-F1
#
_entry.id   AF-A0A968XCF0-F1
#
_cell.length_a   1.000
_cell.length_b   1.000
_cell.length_c   1.000
_cell.angle_alpha   90.00
_cell.angle_beta   90.00
_cell.angle_gamma   90.00
#
_symmetry.space_group_name_H-M   'P 1'
#
loop_
_entity.id
_entity.type
_entity.pdbx_description
1 polymer ?
#
loop_
_entity_poly.entity_id
_entity_poly.type
_entity_poly.pdbx_seq_one_letter_code
_entity_poly.pdbx_strand_id
1 'polypeptide(L)'
;MQGLEDDFPGASWLPVLCQNPSTEPPLWRDWSKPEPEPKRSPRLARSPIPVLLTSLLATATVLGLRHLGALQPLELQAFDQVLRLRPAESPDQRLLIITITEDDLKLPEQTDRKGSLSDSALTIVLQKLIPLNPRAIGLDVYHDFPFNSTSAPLDKLLNNQSNFFAICKVNDPEGNYAEIGPFPNFSSDYQGFSDVVTDDDSVLRRHLVSMDRLPGAACNTPYALSTQLALHYLKAEGITQGYGSRGTLYLGPHRFPRLQNHTGGYQRADTAGYQILLNYRFTQSSLSPSPTISLKEVLAGRIKAEDVRDRIILIGVVAPSSKDALATPYAQKIPGVFLQAQMVSQLLSAVQDGRRPIEAWAWPLDILWIWGWATVGGLLVWYCRSLPYRLGLELLALGTLGAICFYGSLHSQWIPLVPSVFGFIVTSGAVALILTHQDPNQTPKLGIDHAI
;
A
#
# COMPACT_ATOMS: atom_id res chain seq x y z
N MET A 1 27.87 66.06 -52.46
CA MET A 1 27.69 67.19 -51.52
C MET A 1 28.99 67.93 -51.20
N GLN A 2 30.17 67.35 -51.47
CA GLN A 2 31.47 67.96 -51.15
C GLN A 2 31.83 69.21 -51.99
N GLY A 3 31.20 69.40 -53.16
CA GLY A 3 31.44 70.56 -54.02
C GLY A 3 30.58 71.79 -53.72
N LEU A 4 29.81 71.80 -52.62
CA LEU A 4 28.92 72.91 -52.22
C LEU A 4 29.40 73.63 -50.94
N GLU A 5 30.56 73.25 -50.42
CA GLU A 5 31.05 73.69 -49.11
C GLU A 5 31.64 75.10 -49.13
N ASP A 6 32.16 75.51 -50.29
CA ASP A 6 32.68 76.86 -50.51
C ASP A 6 31.57 77.93 -50.50
N ASP A 7 30.37 77.58 -50.97
CA ASP A 7 29.21 78.47 -51.00
C ASP A 7 28.35 78.39 -49.73
N PHE A 8 28.32 77.22 -49.06
CA PHE A 8 27.51 76.96 -47.86
C PHE A 8 28.30 76.17 -46.81
N PRO A 9 28.99 76.86 -45.88
CA PRO A 9 29.78 76.20 -44.84
C PRO A 9 28.92 75.26 -43.98
N GLY A 10 29.32 73.97 -43.90
CA GLY A 10 28.60 72.94 -43.12
C GLY A 10 27.58 72.12 -43.90
N ALA A 11 27.39 72.35 -45.21
CA ALA A 11 26.48 71.57 -46.04
C ALA A 11 26.88 70.09 -46.19
N SER A 12 28.17 69.76 -46.03
CA SER A 12 28.70 68.40 -46.04
C SER A 12 28.47 67.63 -44.73
N TRP A 13 28.12 68.33 -43.64
CA TRP A 13 27.91 67.77 -42.30
C TRP A 13 26.42 67.56 -41.97
N LEU A 14 25.52 67.88 -42.89
CA LEU A 14 24.10 67.60 -42.71
C LEU A 14 23.88 66.08 -42.80
N PRO A 15 23.36 65.43 -41.74
CA PRO A 15 23.10 64.01 -41.76
C PRO A 15 22.08 63.71 -42.87
N VAL A 16 22.46 62.83 -43.80
CA VAL A 16 21.52 62.30 -44.78
C VAL A 16 20.53 61.42 -44.02
N LEU A 17 19.31 61.93 -43.84
CA LEU A 17 18.20 61.17 -43.30
C LEU A 17 17.76 60.12 -44.33
N CYS A 18 18.37 58.93 -44.28
CA CYS A 18 17.84 57.77 -44.98
C CYS A 18 16.55 57.31 -44.30
N GLN A 19 15.41 57.88 -44.70
CA GLN A 19 14.11 57.34 -44.35
C GLN A 19 13.86 56.08 -45.16
N ASN A 20 13.64 54.96 -44.47
CA ASN A 20 13.17 53.74 -45.11
C ASN A 20 11.80 54.05 -45.77
N PRO A 21 11.66 53.91 -47.10
CA PRO A 21 10.45 54.30 -47.84
C PRO A 21 9.20 53.49 -47.45
N SER A 22 9.38 52.41 -46.69
CA SER A 22 8.32 51.57 -46.12
C SER A 22 7.69 52.15 -44.84
N THR A 23 8.22 53.26 -44.32
CA THR A 23 7.86 53.78 -42.99
C THR A 23 7.27 55.16 -43.12
N GLU A 24 6.02 55.31 -42.71
CA GLU A 24 5.38 56.63 -42.62
C GLU A 24 6.10 57.48 -41.55
N PRO A 25 6.62 58.66 -41.90
CA PRO A 25 7.29 59.52 -40.93
C PRO A 25 6.28 60.03 -39.88
N PRO A 26 6.65 60.04 -38.59
CA PRO A 26 5.74 60.44 -37.54
C PRO A 26 5.30 61.90 -37.71
N LEU A 27 4.02 62.17 -37.51
CA LEU A 27 3.48 63.53 -37.54
C LEU A 27 3.73 64.19 -36.18
N TRP A 28 3.86 65.52 -36.16
CA TRP A 28 3.99 66.29 -34.90
C TRP A 28 2.85 65.99 -33.91
N ARG A 29 1.67 65.61 -34.43
CA ARG A 29 0.53 65.16 -33.64
C ARG A 29 0.79 63.89 -32.84
N ASP A 30 1.67 63.01 -33.31
CA ASP A 30 2.03 61.77 -32.61
C ASP A 30 2.87 62.02 -31.36
N TRP A 31 3.61 63.13 -31.34
CA TRP A 31 4.44 63.56 -30.22
C TRP A 31 3.67 64.41 -29.20
N SER A 32 2.54 64.99 -29.63
CA SER A 32 1.62 65.75 -28.76
C SER A 32 0.61 64.87 -28.02
N LYS A 33 0.58 63.55 -28.31
CA LYS A 33 -0.23 62.61 -27.54
C LYS A 33 0.44 62.44 -26.16
N PRO A 34 -0.28 62.61 -25.04
CA PRO A 34 0.28 62.24 -23.75
C PRO A 34 0.77 60.79 -23.84
N GLU A 35 1.98 60.54 -23.32
CA GLU A 35 2.51 59.18 -23.20
C GLU A 35 1.39 58.26 -22.72
N PRO A 36 1.09 57.15 -23.40
CA PRO A 36 0.09 56.23 -22.89
C PRO A 36 0.55 55.84 -21.50
N GLU A 37 -0.24 56.17 -20.46
CA GLU A 37 0.03 55.73 -19.10
C GLU A 37 0.42 54.25 -19.17
N PRO A 38 1.52 53.81 -18.53
CA PRO A 38 1.90 52.41 -18.54
C PRO A 38 0.67 51.63 -18.12
N LYS A 39 0.06 50.87 -19.06
CA LYS A 39 -1.20 50.15 -18.84
C LYS A 39 -1.03 49.42 -17.52
N ARG A 40 -1.73 49.89 -16.48
CA ARG A 40 -1.69 49.27 -15.16
C ARG A 40 -1.97 47.79 -15.40
N SER A 41 -0.95 46.95 -15.22
CA SER A 41 -1.10 45.50 -15.33
C SER A 41 -2.36 45.11 -14.58
N PRO A 42 -3.28 44.32 -15.16
CA PRO A 42 -4.60 44.12 -14.61
C PRO A 42 -4.46 43.71 -13.13
N ARG A 43 -5.15 44.43 -12.22
CA ARG A 43 -5.08 44.20 -10.76
C ARG A 43 -5.39 42.74 -10.38
N LEU A 44 -6.03 41.99 -11.27
CA LEU A 44 -6.30 40.56 -11.15
C LEU A 44 -5.03 39.70 -11.11
N ALA A 45 -3.93 40.11 -11.75
CA ALA A 45 -2.66 39.38 -11.76
C ALA A 45 -1.95 39.35 -10.40
N ARG A 46 -2.46 40.07 -9.38
CA ARG A 46 -1.95 40.09 -8.00
C ARG A 46 -2.94 39.55 -6.96
N SER A 47 -4.12 39.06 -7.36
CA SER A 47 -5.07 38.49 -6.42
C SER A 47 -4.84 36.98 -6.29
N PRO A 48 -4.84 36.39 -5.07
CA PRO A 48 -4.77 34.94 -4.88
C PRO A 48 -6.10 34.23 -5.15
N ILE A 49 -7.19 34.98 -5.40
CA ILE A 49 -8.54 34.43 -5.61
C ILE A 49 -8.58 33.39 -6.75
N PRO A 50 -7.97 33.60 -7.93
CA PRO A 50 -7.97 32.60 -8.99
C PRO A 50 -7.32 31.28 -8.56
N VAL A 51 -6.27 31.33 -7.72
CA VAL A 51 -5.60 30.13 -7.19
C VAL A 51 -6.52 29.34 -6.27
N LEU A 52 -7.27 30.02 -5.40
CA LEU A 52 -8.22 29.36 -4.49
C LEU A 52 -9.38 28.71 -5.26
N LEU A 53 -9.89 29.38 -6.29
CA LEU A 53 -10.97 28.84 -7.12
C LEU A 53 -10.51 27.65 -7.96
N THR A 54 -9.33 27.74 -8.59
CA THR A 54 -8.79 26.64 -9.39
C THR A 54 -8.40 25.44 -8.52
N SER A 55 -7.78 25.66 -7.35
CA SER A 55 -7.45 24.56 -6.42
C SER A 55 -8.69 23.86 -5.90
N LEU A 56 -9.77 24.59 -5.60
CA LEU A 56 -11.04 24.01 -5.17
C LEU A 56 -11.67 23.17 -6.30
N LEU A 57 -11.70 23.70 -7.53
CA LEU A 57 -12.23 22.98 -8.68
C LEU A 57 -11.40 21.74 -9.02
N ALA A 58 -10.07 21.85 -8.99
CA ALA A 58 -9.16 20.74 -9.20
C ALA A 58 -9.34 19.65 -8.13
N THR A 59 -9.47 20.05 -6.87
CA THR A 59 -9.73 19.14 -5.75
C THR A 59 -11.06 18.42 -5.93
N ALA A 60 -12.14 19.14 -6.25
CA ALA A 60 -13.45 18.54 -6.50
C ALA A 60 -13.38 17.53 -7.66
N THR A 61 -12.66 17.85 -8.72
CA THR A 61 -12.45 16.96 -9.88
C THR A 61 -11.68 15.69 -9.48
N VAL A 62 -10.56 15.85 -8.75
CA VAL A 62 -9.74 14.72 -8.26
C VAL A 62 -10.55 13.84 -7.32
N LEU A 63 -11.30 14.43 -6.39
CA LEU A 63 -12.17 13.68 -5.47
C LEU A 63 -13.28 12.94 -6.21
N GLY A 64 -13.87 13.54 -7.25
CA GLY A 64 -14.83 12.87 -8.12
C GLY A 64 -14.23 11.65 -8.82
N LEU A 65 -13.07 11.80 -9.45
CA LEU A 65 -12.34 10.70 -10.09
C LEU A 65 -11.94 9.61 -9.08
N ARG A 66 -11.50 10.02 -7.89
CA ARG A 66 -11.18 9.12 -6.78
C ARG A 66 -12.43 8.35 -6.35
N HIS A 67 -13.56 9.01 -6.12
CA HIS A 67 -14.81 8.35 -5.70
C HIS A 67 -15.32 7.32 -6.72
N LEU A 68 -15.13 7.58 -8.03
CA LEU A 68 -15.43 6.64 -9.11
C LEU A 68 -14.45 5.45 -9.18
N GLY A 69 -13.37 5.47 -8.39
CA GLY A 69 -12.32 4.45 -8.37
C GLY A 69 -11.29 4.56 -9.49
N ALA A 70 -11.28 5.66 -10.27
CA ALA A 70 -10.33 5.83 -11.37
C ALA A 70 -8.87 5.95 -10.90
N LEU A 71 -8.65 6.46 -9.68
CA LEU A 71 -7.32 6.60 -9.08
C LEU A 71 -6.91 5.39 -8.23
N GLN A 72 -7.82 4.46 -7.93
CA GLN A 72 -7.57 3.33 -7.03
C GLN A 72 -6.37 2.47 -7.45
N PRO A 73 -6.21 2.05 -8.73
CA PRO A 73 -5.04 1.24 -9.12
C PRO A 73 -3.71 1.95 -8.84
N LEU A 74 -3.64 3.26 -9.11
CA LEU A 74 -2.43 4.04 -8.91
C LEU A 74 -2.17 4.30 -7.41
N GLU A 75 -3.23 4.53 -6.62
CA GLU A 75 -3.13 4.66 -5.16
C GLU A 75 -2.62 3.37 -4.50
N LEU A 76 -3.08 2.20 -4.95
CA LEU A 76 -2.62 0.89 -4.45
C LEU A 76 -1.17 0.60 -4.88
N GLN A 77 -0.79 0.93 -6.12
CA GLN A 77 0.60 0.83 -6.55
C GLN A 77 1.52 1.75 -5.74
N ALA A 78 1.10 2.99 -5.46
CA ALA A 78 1.85 3.90 -4.61
C ALA A 78 1.97 3.38 -3.18
N PHE A 79 0.91 2.80 -2.64
CA PHE A 79 0.94 2.12 -1.34
C PHE A 79 1.98 1.00 -1.31
N ASP A 80 2.01 0.14 -2.33
CA ASP A 80 2.99 -0.94 -2.43
C ASP A 80 4.43 -0.41 -2.49
N GLN A 81 4.70 0.64 -3.27
CA GLN A 81 6.04 1.24 -3.32
C GLN A 81 6.46 1.79 -1.96
N VAL A 82 5.55 2.47 -1.25
CA VAL A 82 5.82 2.97 0.10
C VAL A 82 6.12 1.82 1.07
N LEU A 83 5.40 0.70 0.99
CA LEU A 83 5.69 -0.49 1.79
C LEU A 83 7.06 -1.10 1.46
N ARG A 84 7.46 -1.13 0.19
CA ARG A 84 8.79 -1.62 -0.25
C ARG A 84 9.94 -0.78 0.26
N LEU A 85 9.72 0.53 0.42
CA LEU A 85 10.73 1.46 0.89
C LEU A 85 10.91 1.44 2.42
N ARG A 86 9.98 0.81 3.16
CA ARG A 86 10.12 0.68 4.61
C ARG A 86 11.34 -0.19 4.96
N PRO A 87 12.04 0.11 6.06
CA PRO A 87 13.12 -0.73 6.54
C PRO A 87 12.60 -2.14 6.87
N ALA A 88 13.41 -3.15 6.60
CA ALA A 88 13.10 -4.51 7.00
C ALA A 88 13.10 -4.63 8.53
N GLU A 89 12.14 -5.38 9.05
CA GLU A 89 12.06 -5.68 10.48
C GLU A 89 12.66 -7.04 10.82
N SER A 90 13.11 -7.18 12.06
CA SER A 90 13.63 -8.45 12.57
C SER A 90 12.53 -9.53 12.58
N PRO A 91 12.88 -10.79 12.27
CA PRO A 91 11.94 -11.91 12.37
C PRO A 91 11.30 -12.04 13.76
N ASP A 92 10.03 -12.44 13.80
CA ASP A 92 9.28 -12.64 15.03
C ASP A 92 9.72 -13.93 15.73
N GLN A 93 10.32 -13.79 16.91
CA GLN A 93 10.84 -14.91 17.70
C GLN A 93 9.74 -15.68 18.45
N ARG A 94 8.51 -15.15 18.54
CA ARG A 94 7.38 -15.85 19.19
C ARG A 94 6.85 -17.02 18.34
N LEU A 95 7.29 -17.10 17.08
CA LEU A 95 6.87 -18.12 16.14
C LEU A 95 8.07 -18.96 15.67
N LEU A 96 7.79 -20.22 15.35
CA LEU A 96 8.68 -21.10 14.59
C LEU A 96 7.89 -21.68 13.42
N ILE A 97 8.47 -21.66 12.22
CA ILE A 97 7.84 -22.21 11.03
C ILE A 97 8.55 -23.51 10.64
N ILE A 98 7.82 -24.61 10.68
CA ILE A 98 8.25 -25.91 10.14
C ILE A 98 7.89 -25.94 8.66
N THR A 99 8.90 -25.85 7.81
CA THR A 99 8.73 -25.76 6.36
C THR A 99 8.81 -27.13 5.70
N ILE A 100 7.83 -27.44 4.85
CA ILE A 100 7.81 -28.63 4.00
C ILE A 100 8.33 -28.24 2.61
N THR A 101 9.52 -28.71 2.27
CA THR A 101 10.22 -28.48 1.01
C THR A 101 9.99 -29.61 -0.01
N GLU A 102 10.45 -29.46 -1.24
CA GLU A 102 10.37 -30.52 -2.28
C GLU A 102 11.06 -31.81 -1.87
N ASP A 103 12.20 -31.69 -1.18
CA ASP A 103 12.96 -32.85 -0.71
C ASP A 103 12.24 -33.56 0.44
N ASP A 104 11.48 -32.81 1.23
CA ASP A 104 10.68 -33.38 2.32
C ASP A 104 9.54 -34.26 1.78
N LEU A 105 8.97 -33.94 0.62
CA LEU A 105 7.87 -34.72 0.00
C LEU A 105 8.27 -36.15 -0.41
N LYS A 106 9.58 -36.44 -0.45
CA LYS A 106 10.16 -37.74 -0.84
C LYS A 106 10.68 -38.55 0.35
N LEU A 107 10.50 -38.05 1.58
CA LEU A 107 10.98 -38.74 2.78
C LEU A 107 10.24 -40.08 2.98
N PRO A 108 10.89 -41.09 3.58
CA PRO A 108 10.24 -42.38 3.89
C PRO A 108 8.95 -42.23 4.68
N GLU A 109 8.93 -41.32 5.67
CA GLU A 109 7.78 -41.02 6.51
C GLU A 109 6.60 -40.43 5.71
N GLN A 110 6.84 -39.91 4.50
CA GLN A 110 5.86 -39.28 3.61
C GLN A 110 5.29 -40.23 2.55
N THR A 111 5.62 -41.53 2.60
CA THR A 111 5.24 -42.50 1.56
C THR A 111 3.72 -42.59 1.32
N ASP A 112 2.93 -42.51 2.39
CA ASP A 112 1.46 -42.60 2.34
C ASP A 112 0.75 -41.24 2.28
N ARG A 113 1.46 -40.15 1.90
CA ARG A 113 0.88 -38.80 1.91
C ARG A 113 -0.28 -38.67 0.90
N LYS A 114 -1.35 -37.98 1.31
CA LYS A 114 -2.44 -37.54 0.44
C LYS A 114 -2.42 -36.01 0.36
N GLY A 115 -1.41 -35.48 -0.33
CA GLY A 115 -1.11 -34.04 -0.36
C GLY A 115 0.33 -33.78 0.04
N SER A 116 0.54 -32.80 0.91
CA SER A 116 1.87 -32.30 1.28
C SER A 116 2.42 -32.83 2.61
N LEU A 117 1.58 -33.51 3.40
CA LEU A 117 1.98 -34.11 4.67
C LEU A 117 1.22 -35.43 4.91
N SER A 118 1.92 -36.50 5.29
CA SER A 118 1.33 -37.77 5.69
C SER A 118 0.96 -37.79 7.18
N ASP A 119 -0.01 -38.63 7.54
CA ASP A 119 -0.42 -38.85 8.93
C ASP A 119 0.75 -39.37 9.78
N SER A 120 1.59 -40.24 9.20
CA SER A 120 2.76 -40.80 9.85
C SER A 120 3.79 -39.71 10.19
N ALA A 121 4.11 -38.83 9.25
CA ALA A 121 5.03 -37.73 9.47
C ALA A 121 4.46 -36.73 10.48
N LEU A 122 3.18 -36.36 10.35
CA LEU A 122 2.50 -35.47 11.30
C LEU A 122 2.51 -36.05 12.72
N THR A 123 2.25 -37.35 12.87
CA THR A 123 2.32 -38.05 14.17
C THR A 123 3.70 -37.91 14.80
N ILE A 124 4.77 -38.19 14.04
CA ILE A 124 6.15 -38.11 14.54
C ILE A 124 6.51 -36.67 14.92
N VAL A 125 6.12 -35.69 14.10
CA VAL A 125 6.33 -34.27 14.38
C VAL A 125 5.63 -33.88 15.68
N LEU A 126 4.35 -34.21 15.84
CA LEU A 126 3.59 -33.88 17.04
C LEU A 126 4.12 -34.58 18.29
N GLN A 127 4.57 -35.83 18.18
CA GLN A 127 5.23 -36.55 19.29
C GLN A 127 6.52 -35.86 19.75
N LYS A 128 7.22 -35.15 18.87
CA LYS A 128 8.40 -34.36 19.22
C LYS A 128 8.04 -32.98 19.75
N LEU A 129 7.00 -32.34 19.21
CA LEU A 129 6.60 -30.99 19.60
C LEU A 129 5.85 -30.94 20.92
N ILE A 130 4.85 -31.80 21.12
CA ILE A 130 3.95 -31.74 22.29
C ILE A 130 4.73 -31.79 23.62
N PRO A 131 5.72 -32.68 23.83
CA PRO A 131 6.50 -32.71 25.07
C PRO A 131 7.31 -31.43 25.35
N LEU A 132 7.55 -30.60 24.32
CA LEU A 132 8.28 -29.34 24.44
C LEU A 132 7.37 -28.17 24.86
N ASN A 133 6.07 -28.40 25.01
CA ASN A 133 5.04 -27.44 25.44
C ASN A 133 4.98 -26.17 24.56
N PRO A 134 4.66 -26.29 23.25
CA PRO A 134 4.34 -25.14 22.43
C PRO A 134 3.06 -24.47 22.90
N ARG A 135 3.00 -23.14 22.71
CA ARG A 135 1.83 -22.35 23.06
C ARG A 135 0.65 -22.64 22.13
N ALA A 136 0.93 -22.84 20.84
CA ALA A 136 -0.03 -23.29 19.84
C ALA A 136 0.69 -23.97 18.69
N ILE A 137 0.01 -24.89 18.00
CA ILE A 137 0.47 -25.54 16.78
C ILE A 137 -0.59 -25.28 15.71
N GLY A 138 -0.23 -24.59 14.63
CA GLY A 138 -1.08 -24.37 13.47
C GLY A 138 -0.63 -25.22 12.29
N LEU A 139 -1.52 -26.06 11.77
CA LEU A 139 -1.29 -26.84 10.57
C LEU A 139 -1.88 -26.12 9.36
N ASP A 140 -1.02 -25.50 8.55
CA ASP A 140 -1.34 -24.87 7.27
C ASP A 140 -1.16 -25.88 6.12
N VAL A 141 -1.84 -27.03 6.27
CA VAL A 141 -1.90 -28.11 5.28
C VAL A 141 -3.31 -28.69 5.33
N TYR A 142 -3.99 -28.77 4.19
CA TYR A 142 -5.32 -29.38 4.13
C TYR A 142 -5.26 -30.88 4.41
N HIS A 143 -6.20 -31.33 5.22
CA HIS A 143 -6.40 -32.73 5.57
C HIS A 143 -7.89 -32.94 5.86
N ASP A 144 -8.67 -33.10 4.79
CA ASP A 144 -10.13 -33.26 4.81
C ASP A 144 -10.57 -34.73 4.60
N PHE A 145 -9.63 -35.66 4.79
CA PHE A 145 -9.81 -37.08 4.51
C PHE A 145 -9.63 -37.93 5.77
N PRO A 146 -10.21 -39.15 5.84
CA PRO A 146 -10.05 -40.02 6.99
C PRO A 146 -8.58 -40.39 7.24
N PHE A 147 -8.21 -40.46 8.52
CA PHE A 147 -6.88 -40.94 8.93
C PHE A 147 -6.61 -42.35 8.40
N ASN A 148 -5.35 -42.62 8.04
CA ASN A 148 -4.92 -43.94 7.62
C ASN A 148 -5.06 -44.97 8.76
N SER A 149 -5.41 -46.23 8.48
CA SER A 149 -5.62 -47.26 9.51
C SER A 149 -4.34 -47.59 10.29
N THR A 150 -3.17 -47.42 9.67
CA THR A 150 -1.84 -47.50 10.30
C THR A 150 -1.51 -46.29 11.18
N SER A 151 -2.26 -45.20 11.06
CA SER A 151 -2.10 -43.94 11.81
C SER A 151 -3.06 -43.80 13.00
N ALA A 152 -3.58 -44.91 13.52
CA ALA A 152 -4.32 -44.99 14.78
C ALA A 152 -3.71 -44.20 15.98
N PRO A 153 -2.40 -43.88 16.04
CA PRO A 153 -1.86 -42.98 17.05
C PRO A 153 -2.26 -41.50 16.92
N LEU A 154 -2.55 -40.98 15.71
CA LEU A 154 -2.74 -39.55 15.47
C LEU A 154 -4.03 -39.02 16.11
N ASP A 155 -5.15 -39.70 15.89
CA ASP A 155 -6.45 -39.37 16.49
C ASP A 155 -6.36 -39.37 18.03
N LYS A 156 -5.74 -40.40 18.61
CA LYS A 156 -5.50 -40.47 20.06
C LYS A 156 -4.60 -39.35 20.58
N LEU A 157 -3.57 -38.98 19.81
CA LEU A 157 -2.66 -37.91 20.19
C LEU A 157 -3.39 -36.57 20.24
N LEU A 158 -4.25 -36.32 19.25
CA LEU A 158 -4.97 -35.06 19.04
C LEU A 158 -6.22 -34.89 19.91
N ASN A 159 -6.93 -35.97 20.26
CA ASN A 159 -8.12 -35.91 21.12
C ASN A 159 -7.88 -35.23 22.47
N ASN A 160 -6.63 -35.20 22.95
CA ASN A 160 -6.24 -34.55 24.21
C ASN A 160 -5.51 -33.21 24.02
N GLN A 161 -5.40 -32.68 22.80
CA GLN A 161 -4.71 -31.41 22.55
C GLN A 161 -5.69 -30.27 22.36
N SER A 162 -5.59 -29.24 23.21
CA SER A 162 -6.37 -28.01 23.10
C SER A 162 -5.57 -26.85 22.47
N ASN A 163 -4.38 -27.13 21.94
CA ASN A 163 -3.48 -26.13 21.35
C ASN A 163 -3.11 -26.45 19.89
N PHE A 164 -3.78 -27.41 19.26
CA PHE A 164 -3.60 -27.75 17.83
C PHE A 164 -4.75 -27.18 17.01
N PHE A 165 -4.42 -26.45 15.95
CA PHE A 165 -5.36 -25.78 15.06
C PHE A 165 -5.08 -26.20 13.62
N ALA A 166 -6.12 -26.54 12.87
CA ALA A 166 -6.00 -26.95 11.47
C ALA A 166 -6.80 -26.04 10.54
N ILE A 167 -6.38 -25.99 9.27
CA ILE A 167 -7.08 -25.21 8.26
C ILE A 167 -8.29 -25.94 7.68
N CYS A 168 -9.26 -25.14 7.26
CA CYS A 168 -10.29 -25.51 6.28
C CYS A 168 -10.48 -24.37 5.30
N LYS A 169 -11.20 -24.60 4.19
CA LYS A 169 -11.45 -23.55 3.20
C LYS A 169 -12.92 -23.48 2.84
N VAL A 170 -13.50 -22.30 2.88
CA VAL A 170 -14.90 -22.10 2.49
C VAL A 170 -15.02 -21.96 0.97
N ASN A 171 -16.17 -22.32 0.44
CA ASN A 171 -16.47 -22.12 -0.97
C ASN A 171 -16.49 -20.62 -1.31
N ASP A 172 -15.87 -20.26 -2.44
CA ASP A 172 -15.98 -18.93 -3.01
C ASP A 172 -17.38 -18.78 -3.64
N PRO A 173 -18.15 -17.70 -3.36
CA PRO A 173 -19.41 -17.41 -4.04
C PRO A 173 -19.31 -17.43 -5.58
N GLU A 174 -18.14 -17.13 -6.14
CA GLU A 174 -17.88 -17.15 -7.58
C GLU A 174 -17.55 -18.55 -8.13
N GLY A 175 -17.40 -19.56 -7.26
CA GLY A 175 -17.14 -20.94 -7.64
C GLY A 175 -15.73 -21.22 -8.16
N ASN A 176 -14.79 -20.28 -7.96
CA ASN A 176 -13.42 -20.41 -8.45
C ASN A 176 -12.62 -21.53 -7.73
N TYR A 177 -13.02 -21.88 -6.51
CA TYR A 177 -12.37 -22.91 -5.70
C TYR A 177 -13.39 -23.81 -5.03
N ALA A 178 -13.11 -25.11 -5.02
CA ALA A 178 -13.90 -26.07 -4.26
C ALA A 178 -13.71 -25.83 -2.76
N GLU A 179 -14.80 -25.98 -2.01
CA GLU A 179 -14.75 -26.07 -0.55
C GLU A 179 -13.82 -27.21 -0.12
N ILE A 180 -13.00 -26.95 0.90
CA ILE A 180 -12.16 -27.98 1.52
C ILE A 180 -12.64 -28.18 2.94
N GLY A 181 -13.02 -29.43 3.21
CA GLY A 181 -13.59 -29.83 4.49
C GLY A 181 -12.64 -29.59 5.66
N PRO A 182 -13.16 -29.61 6.88
CA PRO A 182 -12.36 -29.46 8.08
C PRO A 182 -11.52 -30.70 8.37
N PHE A 183 -10.50 -30.50 9.21
CA PHE A 183 -9.73 -31.59 9.77
C PHE A 183 -10.66 -32.59 10.49
N PRO A 184 -10.55 -33.90 10.22
CA PRO A 184 -11.51 -34.88 10.69
C PRO A 184 -11.53 -34.95 12.23
N ASN A 185 -12.73 -35.13 12.80
CA ASN A 185 -12.98 -35.28 14.25
C ASN A 185 -12.63 -34.04 15.11
N PHE A 186 -12.48 -32.85 14.52
CA PHE A 186 -12.20 -31.61 15.27
C PHE A 186 -13.42 -30.71 15.45
N SER A 187 -13.49 -30.02 16.59
CA SER A 187 -14.43 -28.90 16.79
C SER A 187 -14.02 -27.70 15.94
N SER A 188 -14.98 -26.87 15.53
CA SER A 188 -14.71 -25.63 14.81
C SER A 188 -13.91 -24.60 15.62
N ASP A 189 -13.87 -24.74 16.95
CA ASP A 189 -13.04 -23.89 17.83
C ASP A 189 -11.53 -24.12 17.63
N TYR A 190 -11.14 -25.29 17.12
CA TYR A 190 -9.76 -25.66 16.80
C TYR A 190 -9.51 -25.67 15.28
N GLN A 191 -10.34 -24.95 14.54
CA GLN A 191 -10.23 -24.79 13.10
C GLN A 191 -10.16 -23.31 12.77
N GLY A 192 -9.35 -22.97 11.78
CA GLY A 192 -9.30 -21.65 11.21
C GLY A 192 -9.37 -21.70 9.69
N PHE A 193 -10.08 -20.77 9.07
CA PHE A 193 -10.11 -20.75 7.61
C PHE A 193 -8.76 -20.26 7.06
N SER A 194 -8.40 -20.73 5.87
CA SER A 194 -7.22 -20.29 5.11
C SER A 194 -7.56 -19.29 4.01
N ASP A 195 -8.83 -18.91 3.89
CA ASP A 195 -9.33 -17.96 2.90
C ASP A 195 -8.64 -16.60 2.96
N VAL A 196 -8.32 -16.06 1.78
CA VAL A 196 -7.70 -14.76 1.58
C VAL A 196 -8.50 -13.96 0.57
N VAL A 197 -8.48 -12.63 0.70
CA VAL A 197 -9.13 -11.72 -0.23
C VAL A 197 -8.05 -10.91 -0.95
N THR A 198 -7.85 -11.18 -2.23
CA THR A 198 -6.92 -10.43 -3.09
C THR A 198 -7.62 -9.25 -3.74
N ASP A 199 -6.87 -8.19 -4.03
CA ASP A 199 -7.37 -7.07 -4.85
C ASP A 199 -7.49 -7.48 -6.33
N ASP A 200 -8.09 -6.62 -7.17
CA ASP A 200 -8.31 -6.88 -8.60
C ASP A 200 -7.02 -7.22 -9.38
N ASP A 201 -5.87 -6.76 -8.89
CA ASP A 201 -4.54 -7.07 -9.43
C ASP A 201 -3.91 -8.35 -8.85
N SER A 202 -4.71 -9.16 -8.15
CA SER A 202 -4.32 -10.41 -7.48
C SER A 202 -3.27 -10.25 -6.39
N VAL A 203 -3.01 -9.03 -5.92
CA VAL A 203 -2.08 -8.77 -4.82
C VAL A 203 -2.80 -8.84 -3.48
N LEU A 204 -2.22 -9.57 -2.54
CA LEU A 204 -2.72 -9.66 -1.17
C LEU A 204 -2.28 -8.43 -0.37
N ARG A 205 -3.21 -7.51 -0.10
CA ARG A 205 -2.97 -6.33 0.76
C ARG A 205 -3.77 -6.35 2.06
N ARG A 206 -4.67 -7.32 2.18
CA ARG A 206 -5.72 -7.39 3.20
C ARG A 206 -5.61 -8.70 3.96
N HIS A 207 -5.85 -8.63 5.27
CA HIS A 207 -5.97 -9.77 6.16
C HIS A 207 -7.44 -9.94 6.50
N LEU A 208 -8.03 -11.05 6.06
CA LEU A 208 -9.36 -11.46 6.49
C LEU A 208 -9.25 -12.10 7.88
N VAL A 209 -9.63 -11.35 8.91
CA VAL A 209 -9.48 -11.76 10.32
C VAL A 209 -10.59 -12.72 10.73
N SER A 210 -11.81 -12.41 10.30
CA SER A 210 -13.01 -13.19 10.61
C SER A 210 -14.04 -13.08 9.49
N MET A 211 -14.96 -14.01 9.41
CA MET A 211 -16.12 -13.96 8.51
C MET A 211 -17.34 -14.56 9.18
N ASP A 212 -18.51 -14.27 8.62
CA ASP A 212 -19.75 -14.85 9.12
C ASP A 212 -19.81 -16.35 8.79
N ARG A 213 -20.36 -17.14 9.71
CA ARG A 213 -20.56 -18.57 9.50
C ARG A 213 -21.58 -18.79 8.39
N LEU A 214 -21.20 -19.52 7.34
CA LEU A 214 -22.08 -19.84 6.23
C LEU A 214 -22.91 -21.09 6.55
N PRO A 215 -24.25 -21.01 6.59
CA PRO A 215 -25.10 -22.17 6.84
C PRO A 215 -24.90 -23.25 5.79
N GLY A 216 -24.60 -24.47 6.22
CA GLY A 216 -24.40 -25.63 5.33
C GLY A 216 -22.98 -25.79 4.78
N ALA A 217 -22.06 -24.85 5.06
CA ALA A 217 -20.65 -25.04 4.75
C ALA A 217 -20.04 -26.12 5.67
N ALA A 218 -19.21 -27.00 5.10
CA ALA A 218 -18.35 -27.93 5.83
C ALA A 218 -17.32 -27.18 6.68
N CYS A 219 -16.72 -26.11 6.15
CA CYS A 219 -15.82 -25.25 6.91
C CYS A 219 -16.61 -24.19 7.68
N ASN A 220 -16.92 -24.47 8.94
CA ASN A 220 -17.81 -23.64 9.79
C ASN A 220 -17.04 -22.94 10.92
N THR A 221 -15.91 -22.30 10.59
CA THR A 221 -15.13 -21.49 11.53
C THR A 221 -15.27 -19.99 11.22
N PRO A 222 -15.50 -19.14 12.22
CA PRO A 222 -15.65 -17.70 12.00
C PRO A 222 -14.31 -16.96 11.91
N TYR A 223 -13.17 -17.61 12.20
CA TYR A 223 -11.86 -16.93 12.28
C TYR A 223 -10.83 -17.59 11.38
N ALA A 224 -9.92 -16.79 10.84
CA ALA A 224 -8.77 -17.30 10.10
C ALA A 224 -7.86 -18.12 11.01
N LEU A 225 -7.05 -19.03 10.45
CA LEU A 225 -6.03 -19.76 11.21
C LEU A 225 -5.11 -18.80 11.97
N SER A 226 -4.61 -17.78 11.27
CA SER A 226 -3.78 -16.72 11.86
C SER A 226 -4.44 -16.06 13.08
N THR A 227 -5.73 -15.77 12.99
CA THR A 227 -6.51 -15.17 14.07
C THR A 227 -6.68 -16.13 15.23
N GLN A 228 -7.05 -17.39 14.99
CA GLN A 228 -7.21 -18.40 16.05
C GLN A 228 -5.91 -18.60 16.85
N LEU A 229 -4.78 -18.71 16.17
CA LEU A 229 -3.47 -18.87 16.81
C LEU A 229 -3.10 -17.65 17.66
N ALA A 230 -3.32 -16.43 17.13
CA ALA A 230 -3.07 -15.21 17.88
C ALA A 230 -3.98 -15.08 19.10
N LEU A 231 -5.28 -15.36 18.97
CA LEU A 231 -6.23 -15.33 20.07
C LEU A 231 -5.89 -16.36 21.15
N HIS A 232 -5.53 -17.58 20.76
CA HIS A 232 -5.11 -18.62 21.71
C HIS A 232 -3.85 -18.22 22.48
N TYR A 233 -2.86 -17.68 21.78
CA TYR A 233 -1.62 -17.17 22.38
C TYR A 233 -1.91 -16.08 23.41
N LEU A 234 -2.66 -15.05 23.02
CA LEU A 234 -2.98 -13.88 23.84
C LEU A 234 -3.91 -14.21 25.02
N LYS A 235 -4.81 -15.18 24.87
CA LYS A 235 -5.73 -15.60 25.93
C LYS A 235 -4.99 -16.06 27.19
N ALA A 236 -3.89 -16.78 27.03
CA ALA A 236 -3.08 -17.22 28.17
C ALA A 236 -2.22 -16.09 28.79
N GLU A 237 -2.22 -14.89 28.19
CA GLU A 237 -1.73 -13.64 28.81
C GLU A 237 -2.86 -12.81 29.44
N GLY A 238 -4.08 -13.35 29.50
CA GLY A 238 -5.27 -12.66 30.00
C GLY A 238 -5.84 -11.63 29.02
N ILE A 239 -5.39 -11.63 27.76
CA ILE A 239 -5.86 -10.70 26.73
C ILE A 239 -6.94 -11.38 25.91
N THR A 240 -8.16 -10.82 25.95
CA THR A 240 -9.32 -11.33 25.23
C THR A 240 -9.73 -10.38 24.11
N GLN A 241 -10.41 -10.93 23.10
CA GLN A 241 -11.06 -10.13 22.08
C GLN A 241 -12.33 -9.46 22.61
N GLY A 242 -12.63 -8.28 22.08
CA GLY A 242 -13.87 -7.55 22.29
C GLY A 242 -14.25 -6.74 21.06
N TYR A 243 -15.52 -6.37 20.96
CA TYR A 243 -16.01 -5.52 19.89
C TYR A 243 -16.54 -4.22 20.46
N GLY A 244 -16.01 -3.09 19.99
CA GLY A 244 -16.49 -1.77 20.35
C GLY A 244 -17.69 -1.31 19.53
N SER A 245 -18.07 -0.05 19.72
CA SER A 245 -19.11 0.60 18.91
C SER A 245 -18.79 0.49 17.41
N ARG A 246 -19.79 0.17 16.57
CA ARG A 246 -19.64 -0.09 15.12
C ARG A 246 -18.87 -1.39 14.77
N GLY A 247 -18.76 -2.31 15.72
CA GLY A 247 -18.18 -3.64 15.49
C GLY A 247 -16.66 -3.63 15.30
N THR A 248 -15.95 -2.59 15.76
CA THR A 248 -14.48 -2.56 15.68
C THR A 248 -13.88 -3.58 16.64
N LEU A 249 -12.98 -4.43 16.12
CA LEU A 249 -12.22 -5.42 16.89
C LEU A 249 -11.20 -4.73 17.81
N TYR A 250 -11.21 -5.17 19.06
CA TYR A 250 -10.21 -4.86 20.08
C TYR A 250 -9.59 -6.16 20.60
N LEU A 251 -8.27 -6.17 20.75
CA LEU A 251 -7.56 -7.20 21.51
C LEU A 251 -6.97 -6.52 22.74
N GLY A 252 -7.59 -6.73 23.91
CA GLY A 252 -7.34 -5.90 25.09
C GLY A 252 -7.62 -4.41 24.78
N PRO A 253 -6.68 -3.48 25.05
CA PRO A 253 -6.86 -2.06 24.73
C PRO A 253 -6.54 -1.70 23.26
N HIS A 254 -6.06 -2.65 22.45
CA HIS A 254 -5.53 -2.37 21.11
C HIS A 254 -6.62 -2.45 20.05
N ARG A 255 -6.78 -1.37 19.28
CA ARG A 255 -7.79 -1.23 18.23
C ARG A 255 -7.28 -1.78 16.90
N PHE A 256 -8.12 -2.55 16.21
CA PHE A 256 -7.88 -3.03 14.84
C PHE A 256 -8.98 -2.50 13.92
N PRO A 257 -8.76 -1.42 13.15
CA PRO A 257 -9.82 -0.83 12.34
C PRO A 257 -10.25 -1.74 11.19
N ARG A 258 -11.56 -2.00 11.07
CA ARG A 258 -12.13 -2.70 9.92
C ARG A 258 -11.94 -1.88 8.66
N LEU A 259 -11.54 -2.53 7.58
CA LEU A 259 -11.55 -1.97 6.23
C LEU A 259 -12.99 -1.69 5.82
N GLN A 260 -13.24 -0.46 5.39
CA GLN A 260 -14.53 -0.01 4.88
C GLN A 260 -14.38 0.50 3.45
N ASN A 261 -15.49 0.63 2.73
CA ASN A 261 -15.50 1.39 1.49
C ASN A 261 -15.01 2.81 1.74
N HIS A 262 -14.25 3.36 0.79
CA HIS A 262 -13.61 4.68 0.88
C HIS A 262 -12.49 4.78 1.94
N THR A 263 -11.91 3.65 2.38
CA THR A 263 -10.72 3.66 3.25
C THR A 263 -9.46 3.86 2.42
N GLY A 264 -8.80 5.01 2.56
CA GLY A 264 -7.57 5.31 1.82
C GLY A 264 -7.79 5.22 0.30
N GLY A 265 -6.96 4.47 -0.41
CA GLY A 265 -7.09 4.26 -1.85
C GLY A 265 -8.27 3.36 -2.26
N TYR A 266 -8.90 2.63 -1.34
CA TYR A 266 -10.02 1.74 -1.64
C TYR A 266 -11.32 2.50 -1.80
N GLN A 267 -11.98 2.39 -2.95
CA GLN A 267 -13.21 3.12 -3.26
C GLN A 267 -14.38 2.16 -3.48
N ARG A 268 -14.10 0.98 -4.04
CA ARG A 268 -15.07 -0.10 -4.27
C ARG A 268 -14.47 -1.44 -3.81
N ALA A 269 -14.11 -1.54 -2.53
CA ALA A 269 -13.53 -2.76 -1.99
C ALA A 269 -14.62 -3.77 -1.62
N ASP A 270 -14.34 -5.06 -1.80
CA ASP A 270 -15.05 -6.07 -1.05
C ASP A 270 -14.72 -5.94 0.44
N THR A 271 -15.75 -5.71 1.25
CA THR A 271 -15.66 -5.52 2.69
C THR A 271 -16.41 -6.61 3.47
N ALA A 272 -16.73 -7.73 2.81
CA ALA A 272 -17.28 -8.92 3.45
C ALA A 272 -16.32 -9.46 4.51
N GLY A 273 -16.87 -9.91 5.64
CA GLY A 273 -16.08 -10.27 6.82
C GLY A 273 -15.34 -9.09 7.46
N TYR A 274 -14.49 -9.40 8.42
CA TYR A 274 -13.66 -8.44 9.12
C TYR A 274 -12.27 -8.40 8.49
N GLN A 275 -12.04 -7.42 7.62
CA GLN A 275 -10.76 -7.25 6.94
C GLN A 275 -9.96 -6.11 7.57
N ILE A 276 -8.64 -6.25 7.65
CA ILE A 276 -7.70 -5.18 8.03
C ILE A 276 -6.56 -5.10 7.01
N LEU A 277 -5.85 -3.97 6.94
CA LEU A 277 -4.66 -3.87 6.07
C LEU A 277 -3.51 -4.71 6.62
N LEU A 278 -2.78 -5.37 5.72
CA LEU A 278 -1.57 -6.11 6.05
C LEU A 278 -0.40 -5.14 6.27
N ASN A 279 0.24 -5.26 7.43
CA ASN A 279 1.44 -4.53 7.80
C ASN A 279 2.67 -5.46 7.76
N TYR A 280 3.09 -5.79 6.54
CA TYR A 280 4.22 -6.68 6.28
C TYR A 280 5.47 -6.29 7.07
N ARG A 281 6.05 -7.26 7.78
CA ARG A 281 7.30 -7.10 8.57
C ARG A 281 8.51 -7.54 7.75
N PHE A 282 8.38 -8.65 7.04
CA PHE A 282 9.44 -9.17 6.19
C PHE A 282 9.37 -8.55 4.80
N THR A 283 10.53 -8.18 4.30
CA THR A 283 10.75 -7.74 2.91
C THR A 283 11.55 -8.82 2.19
N GLN A 284 11.81 -8.68 0.89
CA GLN A 284 12.64 -9.62 0.14
C GLN A 284 14.03 -9.87 0.79
N SER A 285 14.57 -8.91 1.56
CA SER A 285 15.82 -9.07 2.30
C SER A 285 15.75 -10.04 3.49
N SER A 286 14.54 -10.28 4.01
CA SER A 286 14.23 -11.22 5.10
C SER A 286 13.39 -12.35 4.51
N LEU A 287 14.05 -13.43 4.10
CA LEU A 287 13.41 -14.56 3.40
C LEU A 287 12.26 -15.22 4.17
N SER A 288 12.10 -14.93 5.47
CA SER A 288 10.99 -15.39 6.30
C SER A 288 10.58 -14.36 7.37
N PRO A 289 9.30 -14.33 7.78
CA PRO A 289 8.82 -13.48 8.88
C PRO A 289 9.24 -13.95 10.28
N SER A 290 9.70 -15.20 10.41
CA SER A 290 10.04 -15.86 11.66
C SER A 290 11.13 -16.92 11.42
N PRO A 291 11.81 -17.41 12.47
CA PRO A 291 12.71 -18.56 12.38
C PRO A 291 12.05 -19.76 11.70
N THR A 292 12.82 -20.48 10.89
CA THR A 292 12.36 -21.65 10.13
C THR A 292 13.19 -22.88 10.44
N ILE A 293 12.57 -24.06 10.42
CA ILE A 293 13.22 -25.37 10.46
C ILE A 293 12.57 -26.29 9.43
N SER A 294 13.34 -27.12 8.73
CA SER A 294 12.76 -28.03 7.74
C SER A 294 12.04 -29.21 8.38
N LEU A 295 11.02 -29.77 7.71
CA LEU A 295 10.34 -30.97 8.18
C LEU A 295 11.34 -32.12 8.43
N LYS A 296 12.28 -32.35 7.50
CA LYS A 296 13.35 -33.35 7.64
C LYS A 296 14.16 -33.19 8.92
N GLU A 297 14.52 -31.97 9.30
CA GLU A 297 15.28 -31.72 10.53
C GLU A 297 14.46 -32.05 11.78
N VAL A 298 13.17 -31.71 11.79
CA VAL A 298 12.26 -32.07 12.87
C VAL A 298 12.11 -33.60 12.97
N LEU A 299 11.88 -34.29 11.85
CA LEU A 299 11.79 -35.75 11.80
C LEU A 299 13.09 -36.41 12.31
N ALA A 300 14.25 -35.87 11.93
CA ALA A 300 15.56 -36.30 12.42
C ALA A 300 15.81 -35.95 13.91
N GLY A 301 14.89 -35.27 14.59
CA GLY A 301 15.03 -34.89 16.00
C GLY A 301 15.97 -33.72 16.26
N ARG A 302 16.29 -32.92 15.23
CA ARG A 302 17.16 -31.74 15.33
C ARG A 302 16.38 -30.48 15.75
N ILE A 303 15.45 -30.63 16.68
CA ILE A 303 14.64 -29.54 17.22
C ILE A 303 14.96 -29.36 18.70
N LYS A 304 15.19 -28.11 19.12
CA LYS A 304 15.52 -27.82 20.50
C LYS A 304 14.28 -27.34 21.26
N ALA A 305 14.26 -27.57 22.57
CA ALA A 305 13.18 -27.11 23.44
C ALA A 305 13.03 -25.58 23.42
N GLU A 306 14.13 -24.84 23.31
CA GLU A 306 14.16 -23.37 23.26
C GLU A 306 13.44 -22.80 22.02
N ASP A 307 13.41 -23.54 20.92
CA ASP A 307 12.77 -23.13 19.66
C ASP A 307 11.25 -23.39 19.67
N VAL A 308 10.73 -24.15 20.63
CA VAL A 308 9.34 -24.62 20.63
C VAL A 308 8.55 -24.13 21.85
N ARG A 309 9.18 -24.13 23.02
CA ARG A 309 8.51 -23.86 24.29
C ARG A 309 7.87 -22.47 24.30
N ASP A 310 6.59 -22.41 24.63
CA ASP A 310 5.78 -21.18 24.71
C ASP A 310 5.75 -20.36 23.40
N ARG A 311 6.02 -21.01 22.26
CA ARG A 311 5.95 -20.40 20.92
C ARG A 311 4.78 -20.95 20.12
N ILE A 312 4.38 -20.19 19.09
CA ILE A 312 3.44 -20.66 18.07
C ILE A 312 4.23 -21.40 17.01
N ILE A 313 3.88 -22.66 16.74
CA ILE A 313 4.51 -23.47 15.71
C ILE A 313 3.59 -23.52 14.51
N LEU A 314 4.04 -23.05 13.35
CA LEU A 314 3.32 -23.16 12.09
C LEU A 314 3.94 -24.25 11.24
N ILE A 315 3.13 -25.19 10.73
CA ILE A 315 3.59 -26.27 9.86
C ILE A 315 2.95 -26.07 8.50
N GLY A 316 3.76 -25.89 7.45
CA GLY A 316 3.21 -25.64 6.12
C GLY A 316 4.22 -25.74 4.99
N VAL A 317 3.73 -25.60 3.77
CA VAL A 317 4.47 -25.94 2.55
C VAL A 317 5.17 -24.74 1.95
N VAL A 318 6.44 -24.89 1.59
CA VAL A 318 7.22 -23.90 0.83
C VAL A 318 7.76 -24.46 -0.49
N ALA A 319 7.43 -25.71 -0.80
CA ALA A 319 7.79 -26.39 -2.04
C ALA A 319 7.25 -25.65 -3.27
N PRO A 320 8.07 -25.32 -4.29
CA PRO A 320 7.62 -24.61 -5.49
C PRO A 320 6.53 -25.32 -6.31
N SER A 321 6.39 -26.65 -6.18
CA SER A 321 5.29 -27.41 -6.79
C SER A 321 3.93 -27.15 -6.13
N SER A 322 3.91 -26.56 -4.93
CA SER A 322 2.67 -26.14 -4.27
C SER A 322 2.09 -24.89 -4.94
N LYS A 323 0.77 -24.87 -5.13
CA LYS A 323 0.03 -23.71 -5.68
C LYS A 323 -0.37 -22.70 -4.60
N ASP A 324 0.23 -22.78 -3.43
CA ASP A 324 -0.12 -22.00 -2.23
C ASP A 324 0.61 -20.63 -2.13
N ALA A 325 1.42 -20.29 -3.15
CA ALA A 325 2.15 -19.03 -3.14
C ALA A 325 1.32 -17.87 -3.73
N LEU A 326 1.14 -16.80 -2.95
CA LEU A 326 0.31 -15.63 -3.27
C LEU A 326 1.16 -14.41 -3.57
N ALA A 327 0.71 -13.58 -4.53
CA ALA A 327 1.40 -12.33 -4.86
C ALA A 327 1.21 -11.30 -3.73
N THR A 328 2.29 -10.56 -3.44
CA THR A 328 2.31 -9.55 -2.37
C THR A 328 2.81 -8.22 -2.90
N PRO A 329 2.69 -7.13 -2.12
CA PRO A 329 3.25 -5.84 -2.48
C PRO A 329 4.73 -5.87 -2.85
N TYR A 330 5.52 -6.89 -2.50
CA TYR A 330 6.95 -7.01 -2.83
C TYR A 330 7.25 -7.67 -4.19
N ALA A 331 6.26 -7.76 -5.09
CA ALA A 331 6.37 -8.31 -6.46
C ALA A 331 6.77 -9.80 -6.56
N GLN A 332 6.83 -10.51 -5.43
CA GLN A 332 7.12 -11.93 -5.36
C GLN A 332 5.92 -12.70 -4.81
N LYS A 333 5.79 -13.94 -5.27
CA LYS A 333 4.88 -14.89 -4.67
C LYS A 333 5.50 -15.46 -3.40
N ILE A 334 4.74 -15.41 -2.31
CA ILE A 334 5.20 -15.84 -1.00
C ILE A 334 4.38 -17.07 -0.58
N PRO A 335 5.01 -18.14 -0.04
CA PRO A 335 4.29 -19.29 0.49
C PRO A 335 3.20 -18.93 1.51
N GLY A 336 2.06 -19.62 1.48
CA GLY A 336 0.92 -19.37 2.36
C GLY A 336 1.30 -19.43 3.84
N VAL A 337 2.12 -20.40 4.25
CA VAL A 337 2.57 -20.53 5.64
C VAL A 337 3.37 -19.31 6.15
N PHE A 338 4.11 -18.64 5.28
CA PHE A 338 4.79 -17.39 5.64
C PHE A 338 3.80 -16.23 5.76
N LEU A 339 2.74 -16.23 4.96
CA LEU A 339 1.66 -15.24 5.08
C LEU A 339 0.85 -15.46 6.37
N GLN A 340 0.55 -16.71 6.74
CA GLN A 340 -0.06 -17.04 8.03
C GLN A 340 0.81 -16.55 9.19
N ALA A 341 2.12 -16.83 9.15
CA ALA A 341 3.06 -16.36 10.18
C ALA A 341 3.10 -14.83 10.26
N GLN A 342 3.10 -14.13 9.12
CA GLN A 342 3.04 -12.68 9.06
C GLN A 342 1.74 -12.12 9.65
N MET A 343 0.60 -12.76 9.38
CA MET A 343 -0.70 -12.36 9.90
C MET A 343 -0.79 -12.56 11.43
N VAL A 344 -0.30 -13.69 11.94
CA VAL A 344 -0.18 -13.94 13.39
C VAL A 344 0.73 -12.89 14.02
N SER A 345 1.93 -12.71 13.46
CA SER A 345 2.92 -11.74 13.93
C SER A 345 2.37 -10.32 13.98
N GLN A 346 1.58 -9.91 12.98
CA GLN A 346 0.91 -8.61 12.96
C GLN A 346 -0.04 -8.43 14.15
N LEU A 347 -0.86 -9.44 14.48
CA LEU A 347 -1.79 -9.37 15.60
C LEU A 347 -1.05 -9.33 16.94
N LEU A 348 -0.06 -10.21 17.14
CA LEU A 348 0.73 -10.26 18.36
C LEU A 348 1.54 -8.97 18.57
N SER A 349 2.18 -8.47 17.52
CA SER A 349 3.02 -7.27 17.62
C SER A 349 2.20 -6.01 17.91
N ALA A 350 0.97 -5.94 17.38
CA ALA A 350 0.09 -4.82 17.68
C ALA A 350 -0.31 -4.75 19.16
N VAL A 351 -0.42 -5.91 19.81
CA VAL A 351 -0.80 -6.04 21.22
C VAL A 351 0.43 -5.92 22.14
N GLN A 352 1.50 -6.67 21.89
CA GLN A 352 2.63 -6.78 22.81
C GLN A 352 3.72 -5.75 22.54
N ASP A 353 3.96 -5.39 21.26
CA ASP A 353 5.08 -4.53 20.85
C ASP A 353 4.63 -3.10 20.53
N GLY A 354 3.32 -2.82 20.62
CA GLY A 354 2.74 -1.53 20.24
C GLY A 354 2.80 -1.23 18.73
N ARG A 355 3.03 -2.25 17.89
CA ARG A 355 3.09 -2.13 16.42
C ARG A 355 1.70 -1.91 15.82
N ARG A 356 1.29 -0.65 15.71
CA ARG A 356 -0.07 -0.28 15.27
C ARG A 356 -0.41 -0.88 13.88
N PRO A 357 -1.66 -1.37 13.69
CA PRO A 357 -2.18 -1.68 12.36
C PRO A 357 -2.11 -0.45 11.44
N ILE A 358 -2.01 -0.68 10.12
CA ILE A 358 -2.05 0.43 9.15
C ILE A 358 -3.45 1.03 9.16
N GLU A 359 -3.52 2.35 9.35
CA GLU A 359 -4.75 3.12 9.31
C GLU A 359 -4.68 4.17 8.21
N ALA A 360 -5.74 4.26 7.40
CA ALA A 360 -5.95 5.41 6.54
C ALA A 360 -6.60 6.55 7.33
N TRP A 361 -6.36 7.77 6.88
CA TRP A 361 -6.99 8.95 7.48
C TRP A 361 -8.50 8.97 7.25
N ALA A 362 -9.20 9.69 8.14
CA ALA A 362 -10.61 9.95 7.95
C ALA A 362 -10.83 10.86 6.74
N TRP A 363 -11.93 10.64 6.03
CA TRP A 363 -12.25 11.31 4.77
C TRP A 363 -12.14 12.85 4.79
N PRO A 364 -12.55 13.58 5.86
CA PRO A 364 -12.35 15.04 5.90
C PRO A 364 -10.89 15.47 5.90
N LEU A 365 -10.00 14.70 6.55
CA LEU A 365 -8.56 14.99 6.58
C LEU A 365 -7.94 14.76 5.20
N ASP A 366 -8.36 13.71 4.49
CA ASP A 366 -7.96 13.47 3.11
C ASP A 366 -8.28 14.66 2.20
N ILE A 367 -9.49 15.21 2.31
CA ILE A 367 -9.92 16.37 1.50
C ILE A 367 -9.05 17.58 1.79
N LEU A 368 -8.88 17.92 3.06
CA LEU A 368 -8.07 19.07 3.48
C LEU A 368 -6.61 18.91 3.01
N TRP A 369 -6.07 17.70 3.08
CA TRP A 369 -4.72 17.39 2.62
C TRP A 369 -4.57 17.56 1.11
N ILE A 370 -5.47 16.97 0.32
CA ILE A 370 -5.47 17.08 -1.15
C ILE A 370 -5.63 18.54 -1.57
N TRP A 371 -6.57 19.26 -0.96
CA TRP A 371 -6.79 20.69 -1.23
C TRP A 371 -5.60 21.56 -0.85
N GLY A 372 -4.95 21.25 0.28
CA GLY A 372 -3.74 21.93 0.73
C GLY A 372 -2.63 21.83 -0.32
N TRP A 373 -2.34 20.62 -0.82
CA TRP A 373 -1.32 20.42 -1.86
C TRP A 373 -1.72 21.01 -3.21
N ALA A 374 -3.00 20.94 -3.58
CA ALA A 374 -3.52 21.65 -4.76
C ALA A 374 -3.26 23.16 -4.67
N THR A 375 -3.52 23.76 -3.51
CA THR A 375 -3.29 25.18 -3.25
C THR A 375 -1.81 25.54 -3.30
N VAL A 376 -0.92 24.72 -2.71
CA VAL A 376 0.54 24.92 -2.79
C VAL A 376 1.00 24.94 -4.25
N GLY A 377 0.54 23.99 -5.08
CA GLY A 377 0.88 23.94 -6.51
C GLY A 377 0.52 25.23 -7.24
N GLY A 378 -0.69 25.76 -7.04
CA GLY A 378 -1.11 27.02 -7.65
C GLY A 378 -0.37 28.25 -7.10
N LEU A 379 -0.09 28.28 -5.79
CA LEU A 379 0.65 29.39 -5.16
C LEU A 379 2.09 29.50 -5.65
N LEU A 380 2.77 28.38 -5.89
CA LEU A 380 4.14 28.39 -6.42
C LEU A 380 4.22 29.04 -7.80
N VAL A 381 3.26 28.73 -8.68
CA VAL A 381 3.15 29.34 -10.01
C VAL A 381 2.82 30.82 -9.92
N TRP A 382 1.88 31.17 -9.04
CA TRP A 382 1.46 32.56 -8.84
C TRP A 382 2.58 33.44 -8.26
N TYR A 383 3.38 32.91 -7.32
CA TYR A 383 4.46 33.63 -6.67
C TYR A 383 5.73 33.71 -7.52
N CYS A 384 6.12 32.60 -8.16
CA CYS A 384 7.37 32.51 -8.91
C CYS A 384 7.14 32.53 -10.43
N ARG A 385 7.46 33.66 -11.05
CA ARG A 385 7.38 33.82 -12.52
C ARG A 385 8.56 33.26 -13.30
N SER A 386 9.72 33.06 -12.66
CA SER A 386 10.89 32.48 -13.30
C SER A 386 10.70 30.97 -13.49
N LEU A 387 10.69 30.50 -14.74
CA LEU A 387 10.45 29.10 -15.08
C LEU A 387 11.42 28.11 -14.40
N PRO A 388 12.76 28.27 -14.46
CA PRO A 388 13.67 27.30 -13.85
C PRO A 388 13.54 27.25 -12.32
N TYR A 389 13.37 28.42 -11.67
CA TYR A 389 13.19 28.47 -10.22
C TYR A 389 11.85 27.86 -9.79
N ARG A 390 10.78 28.11 -10.56
CA ARG A 390 9.46 27.51 -10.34
C ARG A 390 9.51 25.98 -10.42
N LEU A 391 10.11 25.42 -11.47
CA LEU A 391 10.25 23.97 -11.62
C LEU A 391 11.06 23.36 -10.47
N GLY A 392 12.13 24.02 -10.02
CA GLY A 392 12.89 23.59 -8.85
C GLY A 392 12.05 23.57 -7.57
N LEU A 393 11.23 24.59 -7.33
CA LEU A 393 10.34 24.65 -6.17
C LEU A 393 9.21 23.61 -6.25
N GLU A 394 8.64 23.37 -7.43
CA GLU A 394 7.60 22.35 -7.64
C GLU A 394 8.15 20.94 -7.38
N LEU A 395 9.35 20.63 -7.88
CA LEU A 395 10.03 19.37 -7.59
C LEU A 395 10.33 19.20 -6.10
N LEU A 396 10.81 20.27 -5.44
CA LEU A 396 11.04 20.26 -4.00
C LEU A 396 9.73 20.00 -3.24
N ALA A 397 8.64 20.68 -3.61
CA ALA A 397 7.33 20.51 -2.98
C ALA A 397 6.81 19.06 -3.14
N LEU A 398 6.88 18.49 -4.35
CA LEU A 398 6.50 17.09 -4.57
C LEU A 398 7.39 16.11 -3.80
N GLY A 399 8.70 16.38 -3.72
CA GLY A 399 9.63 15.62 -2.89
C GLY A 399 9.26 15.66 -1.41
N THR A 400 8.87 16.84 -0.89
CA THR A 400 8.42 16.99 0.51
C THR A 400 7.10 16.27 0.77
N LEU A 401 6.14 16.33 -0.15
CA LEU A 401 4.90 15.55 -0.08
C LEU A 401 5.21 14.05 0.01
N GLY A 402 6.06 13.54 -0.89
CA GLY A 402 6.49 12.15 -0.89
C GLY A 402 7.16 11.75 0.44
N ALA A 403 8.05 12.60 0.97
CA ALA A 403 8.72 12.37 2.23
C ALA A 403 7.76 12.33 3.43
N ILE A 404 6.75 13.22 3.47
CA ILE A 404 5.72 13.21 4.53
C ILE A 404 4.87 11.94 4.45
N CYS A 405 4.44 11.54 3.26
CA CYS A 405 3.69 10.30 3.07
C CYS A 405 4.52 9.07 3.48
N PHE A 406 5.80 9.03 3.12
CA PHE A 406 6.72 7.97 3.52
C PHE A 406 6.90 7.92 5.05
N TYR A 407 7.16 9.07 5.68
CA TYR A 407 7.30 9.18 7.13
C TYR A 407 6.02 8.75 7.86
N GLY A 408 4.85 9.17 7.39
CA GLY A 408 3.56 8.72 7.94
C GLY A 408 3.42 7.19 7.87
N SER A 409 3.89 6.58 6.78
CA SER A 409 3.86 5.13 6.61
C SER A 409 4.69 4.38 7.66
N LEU A 410 5.82 4.96 8.11
CA LEU A 410 6.64 4.38 9.19
C LEU A 410 5.89 4.35 10.53
N HIS A 411 4.87 5.21 10.69
CA HIS A 411 3.97 5.27 11.84
C HIS A 411 2.61 4.61 11.57
N SER A 412 2.56 3.67 10.62
CA SER A 412 1.34 2.97 10.21
C SER A 412 0.21 3.88 9.74
N GLN A 413 0.53 5.04 9.15
CA GLN A 413 -0.46 5.95 8.55
C GLN A 413 -0.40 5.86 7.02
N TRP A 414 -1.55 5.65 6.38
CA TRP A 414 -1.68 5.71 4.93
C TRP A 414 -2.24 7.06 4.50
N ILE A 415 -1.35 7.94 4.04
CA ILE A 415 -1.65 9.31 3.61
C ILE A 415 -1.87 9.34 2.08
N PRO A 416 -2.87 10.07 1.56
CA PRO A 416 -3.26 10.01 0.14
C PRO A 416 -2.29 10.76 -0.78
N LEU A 417 -1.19 10.10 -1.15
CA LEU A 417 -0.11 10.66 -2.00
C LEU A 417 -0.60 10.99 -3.41
N VAL A 418 -1.14 10.01 -4.13
CA VAL A 418 -1.51 10.13 -5.54
C VAL A 418 -2.53 11.25 -5.79
N PRO A 419 -3.71 11.29 -5.14
CA PRO A 419 -4.65 12.38 -5.39
C PRO A 419 -4.08 13.76 -5.03
N SER A 420 -3.17 13.84 -4.04
CA SER A 420 -2.49 15.10 -3.70
C SER A 420 -1.55 15.57 -4.82
N VAL A 421 -0.79 14.64 -5.43
CA VAL A 421 0.07 14.93 -6.60
C VAL A 421 -0.78 15.38 -7.79
N PHE A 422 -1.90 14.71 -8.07
CA PHE A 422 -2.81 15.12 -9.15
C PHE A 422 -3.40 16.50 -8.89
N GLY A 423 -3.89 16.77 -7.68
CA GLY A 423 -4.40 18.08 -7.29
C GLY A 423 -3.36 19.18 -7.46
N PHE A 424 -2.12 18.92 -7.04
CA PHE A 424 -0.98 19.82 -7.21
C PHE A 424 -0.70 20.13 -8.69
N ILE A 425 -0.54 19.11 -9.53
CA ILE A 425 -0.16 19.26 -10.94
C ILE A 425 -1.27 19.95 -11.73
N VAL A 426 -2.52 19.54 -11.56
CA VAL A 426 -3.68 20.13 -12.24
C VAL A 426 -3.82 21.61 -11.88
N THR A 427 -3.68 21.95 -10.61
CA THR A 427 -3.79 23.35 -10.17
C THR A 427 -2.62 24.19 -10.68
N SER A 428 -1.38 23.70 -10.60
CA SER A 428 -0.21 24.40 -11.15
C SER A 428 -0.38 24.69 -12.65
N GLY A 429 -0.76 23.67 -13.43
CA GLY A 429 -0.99 23.82 -14.87
C GLY A 429 -2.12 24.81 -15.21
N ALA A 430 -3.26 24.73 -14.51
CA ALA A 430 -4.39 25.63 -14.73
C ALA A 430 -4.04 27.09 -14.40
N VAL A 431 -3.35 27.34 -13.28
CA VAL A 431 -2.92 28.70 -12.91
C VAL A 431 -1.91 29.24 -13.91
N ALA A 432 -0.96 28.41 -14.38
CA ALA A 432 -0.01 28.82 -15.41
C ALA A 432 -0.71 29.29 -16.69
N LEU A 433 -1.72 28.53 -17.18
CA LEU A 433 -2.52 28.89 -18.36
C LEU A 433 -3.30 30.19 -18.17
N ILE A 434 -3.90 30.40 -16.99
CA ILE A 434 -4.62 31.64 -16.69
C ILE A 434 -3.67 32.84 -16.73
N LEU A 435 -2.47 32.70 -16.16
CA LEU A 435 -1.48 33.77 -16.14
C LEU A 435 -0.91 34.07 -17.53
N THR A 436 -0.66 33.05 -18.37
CA THR A 436 -0.18 33.27 -19.75
C THR A 436 -1.22 33.93 -20.64
N HIS A 437 -2.51 33.58 -20.50
CA HIS A 437 -3.60 34.23 -21.23
C HIS A 437 -3.84 35.68 -20.78
N GLN A 438 -3.52 36.04 -19.53
CA GLN A 438 -3.65 37.40 -19.00
C GLN A 438 -2.47 38.31 -19.35
N ASP A 439 -1.28 37.75 -19.63
CA ASP A 439 -0.07 38.48 -20.07
C ASP A 439 0.28 38.15 -21.55
N PRO A 440 -0.48 38.65 -22.56
CA PRO A 440 -0.24 38.37 -23.99
C PRO A 440 1.08 38.93 -24.55
N ASN A 441 1.87 39.66 -23.75
CA ASN A 441 3.19 40.17 -24.14
C ASN A 441 4.33 39.13 -24.03
N GLN A 442 4.05 37.89 -23.62
CA GLN A 442 5.04 36.80 -23.50
C GLN A 442 5.05 35.80 -24.67
N THR A 443 4.42 36.11 -25.80
CA THR A 443 4.74 35.38 -27.05
C THR A 443 6.20 35.67 -27.41
N PRO A 444 7.05 34.66 -27.66
CA PRO A 444 8.42 34.92 -28.10
C PRO A 444 8.31 35.62 -29.44
N LYS A 445 8.63 36.92 -29.48
CA LYS A 445 8.91 37.61 -30.74
C LYS A 445 10.06 36.83 -31.35
N LEU A 446 9.84 36.16 -32.49
CA LEU A 446 10.92 35.68 -33.33
C LEU A 446 11.83 36.88 -33.56
N GLY A 447 13.02 36.87 -32.93
CA GLY A 447 14.08 37.82 -33.22
C GLY A 447 14.54 37.53 -34.64
N ILE A 448 14.03 38.32 -35.59
CA ILE A 448 14.73 38.49 -36.87
C ILE A 448 15.85 39.46 -36.54
N ASP A 449 17.02 38.90 -36.22
CA ASP A 449 18.28 39.63 -36.19
C ASP A 449 18.57 40.12 -37.60
N HIS A 450 18.32 41.40 -37.87
CA HIS A 450 18.97 42.10 -38.97
C HIS A 450 20.23 42.75 -38.42
N ALA A 451 21.36 42.08 -38.67
CA ALA A 451 22.67 42.70 -38.60
C ALA A 451 22.87 43.66 -39.79
N ILE A 452 23.56 44.75 -39.46
CA ILE A 452 23.93 45.93 -40.27
C ILE A 452 24.64 45.56 -41.57
#